data_AF-Q6ZXU6-F1
#
_entry.id   AF-Q6ZXU6-F1
#
_cell.length_a   1.000
_cell.length_b   1.000
_cell.length_c   1.000
_cell.angle_alpha   90.00
_cell.angle_beta   90.00
_cell.angle_gamma   90.00
#
_symmetry.space_group_name_H-M   'P 1'
#
loop_
_entity.id
_entity.type
_entity.pdbx_description
1 polymer ?
#
loop_
_entity_poly.entity_id
_entity_poly.type
_entity_poly.pdbx_seq_one_letter_code
_entity_poly.pdbx_strand_id
1 'polypeptide(L)'
;ACWRCKSTDVPRVMNERGVAEFYKDKWDHLGDQVVNPIGCQDCHDNKTMNLRITRPALVEAFQRRGKDIKQATHQEMRSLVCAQCHVEYYFKGKEEKYLTFPWDKGFRAEDMEAYYDSVQHDDFVNTLSRAPILKAQHPDYEIYKTGVHAERGVSCADCHMP
;
A
#
# COMPACT_ATOMS: atom_id res chain seq x y z
N ALA A 1 -1.92 11.84 2.42
CA ALA A 1 -1.83 10.55 1.68
C ALA A 1 -0.61 10.38 0.74
N CYS A 2 -0.33 11.31 -0.20
CA CYS A 2 0.69 11.11 -1.26
C CYS A 2 2.13 10.81 -0.77
N TRP A 3 2.51 11.28 0.43
CA TRP A 3 3.81 11.00 1.04
C TRP A 3 4.02 9.55 1.47
N ARG A 4 2.94 8.79 1.67
CA ARG A 4 2.95 7.50 2.39
C ARG A 4 3.98 6.50 1.86
N CYS A 5 4.16 6.42 0.54
CA CYS A 5 5.07 5.47 -0.11
C CYS A 5 6.40 6.11 -0.57
N LYS A 6 6.82 7.23 0.03
CA LYS A 6 7.93 8.03 -0.52
C LYS A 6 9.07 8.30 0.47
N SER A 7 8.87 8.04 1.75
CA SER A 7 9.79 8.51 2.78
C SER A 7 9.78 7.66 4.04
N THR A 8 10.97 7.53 4.62
CA THR A 8 11.19 6.89 5.93
C THR A 8 10.71 7.75 7.11
N ASP A 9 10.33 9.00 6.88
CA ASP A 9 9.71 9.88 7.88
C ASP A 9 8.23 9.54 8.13
N VAL A 10 7.55 8.88 7.19
CA VAL A 10 6.11 8.60 7.27
C VAL A 10 5.71 7.84 8.55
N PRO A 11 6.36 6.73 8.96
CA PRO A 11 5.99 6.06 10.20
C PRO A 11 6.22 6.95 11.44
N ARG A 12 7.25 7.79 11.43
CA ARG A 12 7.48 8.77 12.52
C ARG A 12 6.32 9.77 12.59
N VAL A 13 5.98 10.41 11.46
CA VAL A 13 4.89 11.40 11.41
C VAL A 13 3.55 10.76 11.80
N MET A 14 3.26 9.53 11.33
CA MET A 14 2.06 8.78 11.74
C MET A 14 2.04 8.48 13.24
N ASN A 15 3.18 8.16 13.85
CA ASN A 15 3.26 7.90 15.30
C ASN A 15 3.07 9.17 16.13
N GLU A 16 3.60 10.30 15.66
CA GLU A 16 3.52 11.59 16.36
C GLU A 16 2.12 12.22 16.26
N ARG A 17 1.48 12.13 15.08
CA ARG A 17 0.20 12.82 14.80
C ARG A 17 -1.03 11.92 14.79
N GLY A 18 -0.83 10.61 14.68
CA GLY A 18 -1.89 9.64 14.44
C GLY A 18 -2.12 9.38 12.95
N VAL A 19 -2.49 8.13 12.62
CA VAL A 19 -2.63 7.65 11.23
C VAL A 19 -3.75 8.39 10.48
N ALA A 20 -4.91 8.57 11.11
CA ALA A 20 -6.05 9.24 10.48
C ALA A 20 -5.73 10.71 10.14
N GLU A 21 -5.06 11.42 11.05
CA GLU A 21 -4.68 12.82 10.85
C GLU A 21 -3.58 12.97 9.78
N PHE A 22 -2.64 12.03 9.70
CA PHE A 22 -1.67 12.00 8.59
C PHE A 22 -2.34 11.92 7.21
N TYR A 23 -3.44 11.15 7.08
CA TYR A 23 -4.12 11.01 5.78
C TYR A 23 -4.95 12.23 5.41
N LYS A 24 -5.63 12.84 6.39
CA LYS A 24 -6.42 14.07 6.22
C LYS A 24 -5.59 15.29 5.88
N ASP A 25 -4.33 15.34 6.33
CA ASP A 25 -3.47 16.51 6.11
C ASP A 25 -3.16 16.73 4.63
N LYS A 26 -2.94 18.00 4.27
CA LYS A 26 -2.57 18.35 2.89
C LYS A 26 -1.11 18.01 2.64
N TRP A 27 -0.81 17.69 1.38
CA TRP A 27 0.53 17.26 0.98
C TRP A 27 1.61 18.32 1.27
N ASP A 28 1.31 19.60 1.05
CA ASP A 28 2.22 20.72 1.23
C ASP A 28 2.55 21.03 2.70
N HIS A 29 1.68 20.67 3.65
CA HIS A 29 1.90 20.89 5.09
C HIS A 29 2.98 20.00 5.72
N LEU A 30 3.41 18.94 5.01
CA LEU A 30 4.39 17.98 5.50
C LEU A 30 5.76 18.11 4.81
N GLY A 31 5.96 19.13 3.97
CA GLY A 31 7.17 19.27 3.15
C GLY A 31 8.47 19.45 3.95
N ASP A 32 8.39 20.07 5.13
CA ASP A 32 9.50 20.23 6.08
C ASP A 32 9.69 19.01 7.00
N GLN A 33 8.68 18.14 7.08
CA GLN A 33 8.68 16.93 7.92
C GLN A 33 9.06 15.66 7.16
N VAL A 34 8.78 15.59 5.86
CA VAL A 34 8.96 14.41 5.02
C VAL A 34 10.08 14.70 4.02
N VAL A 35 11.32 14.57 4.50
CA VAL A 35 12.51 15.05 3.78
C VAL A 35 13.50 13.94 3.45
N ASN A 36 13.40 12.80 4.14
CA ASN A 36 14.25 11.64 3.88
C ASN A 36 13.57 10.71 2.88
N PRO A 37 14.25 10.21 1.84
CA PRO A 37 13.67 9.24 0.93
C PRO A 37 13.39 7.89 1.62
N ILE A 38 12.86 6.94 0.87
CA ILE A 38 12.67 5.55 1.33
C ILE A 38 13.99 5.03 1.92
N GLY A 39 13.92 4.43 3.11
CA GLY A 39 15.12 4.04 3.86
C GLY A 39 14.87 2.93 4.87
N CYS A 40 15.86 2.69 5.73
CA CYS A 40 15.92 1.53 6.62
C CYS A 40 14.64 1.34 7.45
N GLN A 41 14.07 2.43 8.00
CA GLN A 41 12.94 2.33 8.92
C GLN A 41 11.63 1.92 8.24
N ASP A 42 11.53 2.00 6.92
CA ASP A 42 10.33 1.58 6.19
C ASP A 42 10.13 0.06 6.23
N CYS A 43 11.24 -0.68 6.28
CA CYS A 43 11.25 -2.14 6.16
C CYS A 43 11.82 -2.84 7.40
N HIS A 44 12.68 -2.19 8.19
CA HIS A 44 13.38 -2.81 9.31
C HIS A 44 13.01 -2.22 10.66
N ASP A 45 12.92 -3.09 11.66
CA ASP A 45 12.89 -2.72 13.07
C ASP A 45 14.27 -2.18 13.51
N ASN A 46 14.29 -1.02 14.19
CA ASN A 46 15.54 -0.34 14.51
C ASN A 46 16.32 -0.95 15.70
N LYS A 47 15.75 -1.94 16.40
CA LYS A 47 16.42 -2.63 17.50
C LYS A 47 16.91 -4.01 17.09
N THR A 48 16.08 -4.73 16.34
CA THR A 48 16.32 -6.13 15.97
C THR A 48 16.79 -6.30 14.54
N MET A 49 16.65 -5.27 13.69
CA MET A 49 16.87 -5.31 12.24
C MET A 49 15.97 -6.31 11.50
N ASN A 50 14.99 -6.91 12.17
CA ASN A 50 14.00 -7.78 11.54
C ASN A 50 13.11 -7.00 10.57
N LEU A 51 12.63 -7.69 9.53
CA LEU A 51 11.63 -7.13 8.63
C LEU A 51 10.35 -6.82 9.41
N ARG A 52 9.78 -5.65 9.16
CA ARG A 52 8.52 -5.20 9.76
C ARG A 52 7.65 -4.48 8.74
N ILE A 53 6.35 -4.48 8.99
CA ILE A 53 5.38 -3.66 8.27
C ILE A 53 5.14 -2.39 9.07
N THR A 54 5.42 -1.24 8.47
CA THR A 54 5.25 0.09 9.05
C THR A 54 4.04 0.83 8.51
N ARG A 55 3.41 0.32 7.44
CA ARG A 55 2.28 0.97 6.79
C ARG A 55 0.95 0.28 7.15
N PRO A 56 0.06 0.94 7.91
CA PRO A 56 -1.18 0.33 8.41
C PRO A 56 -2.09 -0.23 7.31
N ALA A 57 -2.21 0.46 6.17
CA ALA A 57 -3.06 0.03 5.06
C ALA A 57 -2.79 -1.40 4.55
N LEU A 58 -1.54 -1.89 4.59
CA LEU A 58 -1.22 -3.27 4.23
C LEU A 58 -1.77 -4.26 5.26
N VAL A 59 -1.60 -3.95 6.55
CA VAL A 59 -2.12 -4.76 7.66
C VAL A 59 -3.64 -4.83 7.59
N GLU A 60 -4.29 -3.67 7.40
CA GLU A 60 -5.74 -3.55 7.29
C GLU A 60 -6.30 -4.30 6.06
N ALA A 61 -5.60 -4.26 4.93
CA ALA A 61 -6.00 -5.01 3.74
C ALA A 61 -5.94 -6.53 3.95
N PHE A 62 -4.96 -7.02 4.72
CA PHE A 62 -4.92 -8.43 5.13
C PHE A 62 -6.06 -8.76 6.10
N GLN A 63 -6.32 -7.90 7.08
CA GLN A 63 -7.40 -8.08 8.06
C GLN A 63 -8.78 -8.13 7.40
N ARG A 64 -9.08 -7.25 6.43
CA ARG A 64 -10.35 -7.27 5.66
C ARG A 64 -10.55 -8.57 4.88
N ARG A 65 -9.47 -9.30 4.60
CA ARG A 65 -9.49 -10.62 3.95
C ARG A 65 -9.45 -11.79 4.94
N GLY A 66 -9.60 -11.52 6.24
CA GLY A 66 -9.55 -12.54 7.29
C GLY A 66 -8.16 -13.15 7.50
N LYS A 67 -7.09 -12.44 7.12
CA LYS A 67 -5.71 -12.90 7.26
C LYS A 67 -4.96 -12.04 8.29
N ASP A 68 -4.15 -12.69 9.12
CA ASP A 68 -3.20 -12.00 9.99
C ASP A 68 -1.83 -11.94 9.33
N ILE A 69 -1.40 -10.73 8.96
CA ILE A 69 -0.08 -10.52 8.33
C ILE A 69 1.09 -10.91 9.25
N LYS A 70 0.87 -10.97 10.58
CA LYS A 70 1.91 -11.38 11.54
C LYS A 70 2.25 -12.87 11.45
N GLN A 71 1.40 -13.67 10.80
CA GLN A 71 1.66 -15.09 10.56
C GLN A 71 2.48 -15.33 9.29
N ALA A 72 2.85 -14.28 8.55
CA ALA A 72 3.69 -14.40 7.38
C ALA A 72 5.05 -15.02 7.72
N THR A 73 5.46 -15.99 6.91
CA THR A 73 6.80 -16.58 6.97
C THR A 73 7.86 -15.55 6.62
N HIS A 74 9.12 -15.82 6.97
CA HIS A 74 10.24 -14.95 6.56
C HIS A 74 10.30 -14.78 5.03
N GLN A 75 10.04 -15.86 4.27
CA GLN A 75 10.03 -15.81 2.81
C GLN A 75 8.91 -14.93 2.25
N GLU A 76 7.71 -14.95 2.85
CA GLU A 76 6.64 -14.05 2.47
C GLU A 76 6.95 -12.60 2.84
N MET A 77 7.57 -12.37 4.01
CA MET A 77 7.98 -11.04 4.45
C MET A 77 8.95 -10.36 3.49
N ARG A 78 9.80 -11.13 2.80
CA ARG A 78 10.70 -10.65 1.72
C ARG A 78 9.98 -10.07 0.50
N SER A 79 8.68 -10.33 0.34
CA SER A 79 7.82 -9.64 -0.62
C SER A 79 6.90 -8.61 0.04
N LEU A 80 6.41 -8.89 1.26
CA LEU A 80 5.45 -8.01 1.93
C LEU A 80 6.03 -6.65 2.30
N VAL A 81 7.32 -6.54 2.59
CA VAL A 81 7.96 -5.24 2.81
C VAL A 81 7.92 -4.36 1.56
N CYS A 82 7.95 -4.94 0.37
CA CYS A 82 7.76 -4.26 -0.92
C CYS A 82 6.29 -3.89 -1.15
N ALA A 83 5.37 -4.82 -0.81
CA ALA A 83 3.92 -4.65 -0.89
C ALA A 83 3.36 -3.56 0.04
N GLN A 84 4.20 -2.98 0.90
CA GLN A 84 3.84 -1.75 1.59
C GLN A 84 3.64 -0.60 0.60
N CYS A 85 4.29 -0.60 -0.56
CA CYS A 85 4.26 0.52 -1.51
C CYS A 85 3.90 0.10 -2.94
N HIS A 86 4.38 -1.06 -3.38
CA HIS A 86 4.29 -1.56 -4.75
C HIS A 86 2.98 -2.34 -4.97
N VAL A 87 1.88 -1.60 -4.96
CA VAL A 87 0.51 -2.13 -4.94
C VAL A 87 -0.46 -1.15 -5.58
N GLU A 88 -1.61 -1.66 -6.01
CA GLU A 88 -2.79 -0.86 -6.33
C GLU A 88 -3.35 -0.22 -5.06
N TYR A 89 -3.77 1.05 -5.16
CA TYR A 89 -4.42 1.75 -4.07
C TYR A 89 -5.32 2.87 -4.56
N TYR A 90 -6.30 3.23 -3.74
CA TYR A 90 -7.09 4.45 -3.92
C TYR A 90 -7.21 5.23 -2.61
N PHE A 91 -7.77 6.43 -2.68
CA PHE A 91 -8.04 7.25 -1.51
C PHE A 91 -9.52 7.16 -1.13
N LYS A 92 -9.80 6.42 -0.06
CA LYS A 92 -11.15 6.22 0.46
C LYS A 92 -11.62 7.44 1.24
N GLY A 93 -12.86 7.87 0.98
CA GLY A 93 -13.47 9.03 1.61
C GLY A 93 -13.10 10.34 0.91
N LYS A 94 -14.03 11.29 0.90
CA LYS A 94 -13.83 12.59 0.21
C LYS A 94 -12.92 13.51 1.02
N GLU A 95 -13.06 13.50 2.33
CA GLU A 95 -12.29 14.34 3.25
C GLU A 95 -11.08 13.60 3.82
N GLU A 96 -11.26 12.34 4.23
CA GLU A 96 -10.23 11.55 4.88
C GLU A 96 -9.11 11.13 3.94
N LYS A 97 -9.45 10.89 2.67
CA LYS A 97 -8.54 10.42 1.61
C LYS A 97 -7.61 9.29 2.11
N TYR A 98 -8.19 8.37 2.86
CA TYR A 98 -7.46 7.31 3.54
C TYR A 98 -6.98 6.28 2.51
N LEU A 99 -5.67 6.10 2.42
CA LEU A 99 -5.09 5.18 1.44
C LEU A 99 -5.52 3.74 1.73
N THR A 100 -6.17 3.12 0.75
CA THR A 100 -6.81 1.81 0.88
C THR A 100 -6.44 0.91 -0.30
N PHE A 101 -6.13 -0.35 -0.04
CA PHE A 101 -5.91 -1.36 -1.09
C PHE A 101 -7.24 -2.06 -1.43
N PRO A 102 -7.65 -2.13 -2.72
CA PRO A 102 -8.95 -2.68 -3.13
C PRO A 102 -8.97 -4.22 -3.18
N TRP A 103 -8.43 -4.89 -2.16
CA TRP A 103 -8.15 -6.33 -2.18
C TRP A 103 -9.27 -7.21 -1.59
N ASP A 104 -10.37 -6.60 -1.17
CA ASP A 104 -11.44 -7.25 -0.44
C ASP A 104 -12.08 -8.40 -1.24
N LYS A 105 -12.06 -8.33 -2.58
CA LYS A 105 -12.55 -9.39 -3.48
C LYS A 105 -11.46 -10.27 -4.07
N GLY A 106 -10.19 -9.85 -4.05
CA GLY A 106 -9.08 -10.60 -4.64
C GLY A 106 -7.97 -9.70 -5.17
N PHE A 107 -7.07 -10.30 -5.96
CA PHE A 107 -5.90 -9.61 -6.52
C PHE A 107 -5.97 -9.47 -8.04
N ARG A 108 -6.95 -10.09 -8.71
CA ARG A 108 -7.08 -9.95 -10.16
C ARG A 108 -7.70 -8.61 -10.49
N ALA A 109 -7.45 -8.12 -11.71
CA ALA A 109 -8.07 -6.89 -12.21
C ALA A 109 -9.60 -6.96 -12.10
N GLU A 110 -10.19 -8.12 -12.45
CA GLU A 110 -11.64 -8.33 -12.38
C GLU A 110 -12.17 -8.26 -10.93
N ASP A 111 -11.39 -8.75 -9.96
CA ASP A 111 -11.77 -8.71 -8.54
C ASP A 111 -11.81 -7.26 -8.03
N MET A 112 -10.79 -6.47 -8.41
CA MET A 112 -10.67 -5.06 -8.02
C MET A 112 -11.71 -4.19 -8.73
N GLU A 113 -11.98 -4.43 -10.01
CA GLU A 113 -13.06 -3.78 -10.76
C GLU A 113 -14.40 -4.03 -10.06
N ALA A 114 -14.71 -5.28 -9.75
CA ALA A 114 -15.92 -5.62 -9.00
C ALA A 114 -15.96 -4.97 -7.61
N TYR A 115 -14.81 -4.78 -6.95
CA TYR A 115 -14.73 -4.10 -5.67
C TYR A 115 -15.09 -2.62 -5.83
N TYR A 116 -14.44 -1.91 -6.75
CA TYR A 116 -14.67 -0.50 -7.02
C TYR A 116 -16.12 -0.21 -7.41
N ASP A 117 -16.72 -1.06 -8.25
CA ASP A 117 -18.15 -0.98 -8.59
C ASP A 117 -19.04 -1.09 -7.35
N SER A 118 -18.73 -2.03 -6.45
CA SER A 118 -19.54 -2.26 -5.25
C SER A 118 -19.49 -1.12 -4.23
N VAL A 119 -18.41 -0.33 -4.24
CA VAL A 119 -18.28 0.87 -3.39
C VAL A 119 -18.57 2.15 -4.16
N GLN A 120 -18.98 2.05 -5.43
CA GLN A 120 -19.27 3.16 -6.33
C GLN A 120 -18.14 4.21 -6.36
N HIS A 121 -16.89 3.74 -6.48
CA HIS A 121 -15.72 4.60 -6.52
C HIS A 121 -15.38 5.01 -7.95
N ASP A 122 -15.02 6.28 -8.13
CA ASP A 122 -14.31 6.80 -9.29
C ASP A 122 -13.19 7.72 -8.83
N ASP A 123 -12.02 7.67 -9.48
CA ASP A 123 -10.90 8.55 -9.13
C ASP A 123 -11.08 9.95 -9.73
N PHE A 124 -11.63 10.01 -10.95
CA PHE A 124 -11.99 11.25 -11.61
C PHE A 124 -12.97 11.01 -12.76
N VAL A 125 -13.72 12.05 -13.11
CA VAL A 125 -14.53 12.07 -14.34
C VAL A 125 -13.67 12.58 -15.49
N ASN A 126 -13.55 11.79 -16.56
CA ASN A 126 -12.80 12.18 -17.75
C ASN A 126 -13.39 13.46 -18.38
N THR A 127 -12.55 14.46 -18.62
CA THR A 127 -13.00 15.79 -19.08
C THR A 127 -13.54 15.81 -20.50
N LEU A 128 -13.18 14.81 -21.33
CA LEU A 128 -13.61 14.70 -22.72
C LEU A 128 -14.86 13.81 -22.86
N SER A 129 -14.73 12.54 -22.45
CA SER A 129 -15.78 11.52 -22.60
C SER A 129 -16.85 11.55 -21.52
N ARG A 130 -16.60 12.25 -20.40
CA ARG A 130 -17.47 12.28 -19.21
C ARG A 130 -17.62 10.93 -18.50
N ALA A 131 -16.83 9.93 -18.86
CA ALA A 131 -16.82 8.64 -18.18
C ALA A 131 -16.20 8.77 -16.77
N PRO A 132 -16.77 8.12 -15.74
CA PRO A 132 -16.08 7.91 -14.46
C PRO A 132 -14.90 6.96 -14.66
N ILE A 133 -13.71 7.34 -14.21
CA ILE A 133 -12.46 6.62 -14.45
C ILE A 133 -11.91 6.05 -13.15
N LEU A 134 -11.50 4.78 -13.22
CA LEU A 134 -10.60 4.15 -12.27
C LEU A 134 -9.16 4.29 -12.77
N LYS A 135 -8.25 4.69 -11.88
CA LYS A 135 -6.83 4.85 -12.20
C LYS A 135 -6.03 3.80 -11.45
N ALA A 136 -5.48 2.82 -12.16
CA ALA A 136 -4.54 1.88 -11.57
C ALA A 136 -3.18 2.52 -11.25
N GLN A 137 -2.51 2.10 -10.17
CA GLN A 137 -1.16 2.48 -9.79
C GLN A 137 -0.34 1.23 -9.47
N HIS A 138 0.76 1.04 -10.22
CA HIS A 138 1.83 0.05 -9.97
C HIS A 138 1.38 -1.21 -9.17
N PRO A 139 0.48 -2.04 -9.72
CA PRO A 139 -0.07 -3.24 -9.06
C PRO A 139 0.95 -4.40 -9.06
N ASP A 140 2.19 -4.11 -8.66
CA ASP A 140 3.32 -5.01 -8.84
C ASP A 140 3.14 -6.26 -7.98
N TYR A 141 2.75 -6.11 -6.71
CA TYR A 141 2.53 -7.25 -5.81
C TYR A 141 1.37 -8.12 -6.29
N GLU A 142 0.28 -7.52 -6.77
CA GLU A 142 -0.91 -8.23 -7.20
C GLU A 142 -0.68 -9.00 -8.48
N ILE A 143 -0.03 -8.37 -9.47
CA ILE A 143 0.43 -9.06 -10.68
C ILE A 143 1.42 -10.17 -10.32
N TYR A 144 2.42 -9.87 -9.47
CA TYR A 144 3.39 -10.87 -8.99
C TYR A 144 2.69 -12.09 -8.39
N LYS A 145 1.68 -11.89 -7.53
CA LYS A 145 0.93 -12.96 -6.88
C LYS A 145 0.18 -13.88 -7.85
N THR A 146 -0.04 -13.46 -9.10
CA THR A 146 -0.64 -14.29 -10.16
C THR A 146 0.40 -14.98 -11.07
N GLY A 147 1.70 -14.69 -10.89
CA GLY A 147 2.78 -15.25 -11.70
C GLY A 147 3.40 -16.53 -11.15
N VAL A 148 4.07 -17.28 -12.03
CA VAL A 148 4.72 -18.57 -11.71
C VAL A 148 5.82 -18.44 -10.64
N HIS A 149 6.54 -17.32 -10.58
CA HIS A 149 7.56 -17.11 -9.55
C HIS A 149 6.96 -17.08 -8.14
N ALA A 150 5.84 -16.38 -7.95
CA ALA A 150 5.13 -16.36 -6.68
C ALA A 150 4.53 -17.73 -6.33
N GLU A 151 4.00 -18.45 -7.32
CA GLU A 151 3.49 -19.82 -7.14
C GLU A 151 4.59 -20.78 -6.67
N ARG A 152 5.82 -20.57 -7.12
CA ARG A 152 7.01 -21.33 -6.72
C ARG A 152 7.69 -20.79 -5.46
N GLY A 153 7.12 -19.77 -4.80
CA GLY A 153 7.65 -19.21 -3.56
C GLY A 153 8.87 -18.30 -3.71
N VAL A 154 9.21 -17.87 -4.92
CA VAL A 154 10.28 -16.89 -5.18
C VAL A 154 9.79 -15.50 -4.79
N SER A 155 10.49 -14.86 -3.86
CA SER A 155 10.17 -13.53 -3.32
C SER A 155 10.69 -12.38 -4.19
N CYS A 156 10.21 -11.17 -3.91
CA CYS A 156 10.70 -9.94 -4.57
C CYS A 156 12.21 -9.76 -4.33
N ALA A 157 12.64 -10.01 -3.09
CA ALA A 157 14.04 -9.86 -2.69
C ALA A 157 14.96 -10.87 -3.37
N ASP A 158 14.49 -12.05 -3.79
CA ASP A 158 15.36 -13.03 -4.47
C ASP A 158 15.90 -12.50 -5.81
N CYS A 159 15.17 -11.60 -6.48
CA CYS A 159 15.56 -11.02 -7.76
C CYS A 159 16.13 -9.60 -7.62
N HIS A 160 15.55 -8.80 -6.71
CA HIS A 160 15.86 -7.37 -6.61
C HIS A 160 16.83 -7.03 -5.48
N MET A 161 17.07 -7.94 -4.54
CA MET A 161 17.97 -7.78 -3.40
C MET A 161 18.75 -9.09 -3.12
N PRO A 162 19.59 -9.53 -4.08
CA PRO A 162 20.33 -10.79 -3.97
C PRO A 162 21.39 -10.77 -2.87
#